data_AF-A0A1G8T0B3-F1
#
_entry.id   AF-A0A1G8T0B3-F1
#
_cell.length_a   1.000
_cell.length_b   1.000
_cell.length_c   1.000
_cell.angle_alpha   90.00
_cell.angle_beta   90.00
_cell.angle_gamma   90.00
#
_symmetry.space_group_name_H-M   'P 1'
#
loop_
_entity.id
_entity.type
_entity.pdbx_description
1 polymer ?
#
loop_
_entity_poly.entity_id
_entity_poly.type
_entity_poly.pdbx_seq_one_letter_code
_entity_poly.pdbx_strand_id
1 'polypeptide(L)'
;MSLPTARLIWHCPYIELFYADDKLVNGENFHQFALIRLDGEAWDTHDGVESKTFINKDDTFEGWDVWKENNRKGIDVTVTFKRSKNKITVITENFGIYIKSVVTIIDDVPDVYVALTGDQVAISNIRIVE
;
A
#
# COMPACT_ATOMS: atom_id res chain seq x y z
N MET A 1 -9.64 11.38 3.46
CA MET A 1 -9.92 10.49 4.62
C MET A 1 -10.19 9.08 4.11
N SER A 2 -9.62 8.06 4.77
CA SER A 2 -9.81 6.63 4.48
C SER A 2 -11.25 6.16 4.75
N LEU A 3 -11.52 4.87 4.54
CA LEU A 3 -12.77 4.22 4.94
C LEU A 3 -13.03 4.45 6.43
N PRO A 4 -14.20 4.98 6.84
CA PRO A 4 -14.57 5.03 8.25
C PRO A 4 -14.47 3.64 8.85
N THR A 5 -13.80 3.50 10.00
CA THR A 5 -13.51 2.22 10.67
C THR A 5 -12.53 1.28 9.95
N ALA A 6 -11.73 1.76 8.98
CA ALA A 6 -10.69 0.95 8.33
C ALA A 6 -9.80 0.17 9.32
N ARG A 7 -9.49 0.75 10.48
CA ARG A 7 -8.75 0.10 11.58
C ARG A 7 -9.42 -1.12 12.21
N LEU A 8 -10.72 -1.31 12.01
CA LEU A 8 -11.52 -2.43 12.52
C LEU A 8 -11.79 -3.49 11.45
N ILE A 9 -11.52 -3.20 10.18
CA ILE A 9 -11.78 -4.08 9.04
C ILE A 9 -10.43 -4.45 8.45
N TRP A 10 -9.90 -5.63 8.73
CA TRP A 10 -8.56 -6.00 8.26
C TRP A 10 -8.54 -6.65 6.88
N HIS A 11 -9.71 -7.09 6.39
CA HIS A 11 -9.86 -7.78 5.10
C HIS A 11 -9.67 -6.83 3.91
N CYS A 12 -8.44 -6.39 3.71
CA CYS A 12 -8.05 -5.39 2.74
C CYS A 12 -6.69 -5.76 2.17
N PRO A 13 -6.51 -5.73 0.84
CA PRO A 13 -5.19 -5.81 0.26
C PRO A 13 -4.38 -4.58 0.64
N TYR A 14 -3.08 -4.77 0.83
CA TYR A 14 -2.13 -3.72 1.11
C TYR A 14 -0.80 -3.96 0.40
N ILE A 15 -0.11 -2.85 0.18
CA ILE A 15 1.24 -2.78 -0.36
C ILE A 15 2.16 -2.54 0.84
N GLU A 16 3.15 -3.40 0.99
CA GLU A 16 4.11 -3.33 2.07
C GLU A 16 5.51 -3.07 1.51
N LEU A 17 6.10 -1.95 1.92
CA LEU A 17 7.49 -1.60 1.64
C LEU A 17 8.33 -2.02 2.83
N PHE A 18 9.33 -2.86 2.62
CA PHE A 18 10.13 -3.40 3.71
C PHE A 18 11.54 -3.78 3.28
N TYR A 19 12.38 -4.03 4.28
CA TYR A 19 13.62 -4.80 4.15
C TYR A 19 13.52 -6.05 5.04
N ALA A 20 14.09 -7.16 4.57
CA ALA A 20 14.37 -8.36 5.36
C ALA A 20 15.49 -9.12 4.67
N ASP A 21 16.33 -9.82 5.43
CA ASP A 21 17.47 -10.57 4.89
C ASP A 21 17.01 -11.72 3.99
N ASP A 22 15.91 -12.36 4.37
CA ASP A 22 15.28 -13.47 3.65
C ASP A 22 14.24 -13.01 2.60
N LYS A 23 14.01 -11.69 2.50
CA LYS A 23 13.05 -11.07 1.57
C LYS A 23 11.59 -11.47 1.83
N LEU A 24 11.28 -11.96 3.03
CA LEU A 24 9.93 -12.34 3.44
C LEU A 24 9.31 -11.27 4.35
N VAL A 25 8.00 -11.09 4.23
CA VAL A 25 7.24 -10.25 5.17
C VAL A 25 7.31 -10.89 6.56
N ASN A 26 7.68 -10.11 7.58
CA ASN A 26 7.98 -10.59 8.94
C ASN A 26 9.11 -11.63 9.02
N GLY A 27 10.05 -11.61 8.07
CA GLY A 27 11.23 -12.46 8.05
C GLY A 27 12.36 -12.01 8.98
N GLU A 28 13.57 -12.51 8.72
CA GLU A 28 14.77 -12.16 9.50
C GLU A 28 15.19 -10.70 9.27
N ASN A 29 15.52 -10.00 10.37
CA ASN A 29 15.84 -8.56 10.38
C ASN A 29 14.82 -7.73 9.59
N PHE A 30 13.53 -7.91 9.90
CA PHE A 30 12.45 -7.24 9.20
C PHE A 30 12.30 -5.77 9.64
N HIS A 31 12.37 -4.86 8.67
CA HIS A 31 12.11 -3.43 8.82
C HIS A 31 10.96 -3.04 7.91
N GLN A 32 9.78 -2.77 8.48
CA GLN A 32 8.62 -2.25 7.73
C GLN A 32 8.77 -0.73 7.55
N PHE A 33 8.89 -0.28 6.31
CA PHE A 33 8.99 1.15 6.01
C PHE A 33 7.62 1.80 5.86
N ALA A 34 6.69 1.12 5.17
CA ALA A 34 5.33 1.61 5.04
C ALA A 34 4.37 0.46 4.72
N LEU A 35 3.17 0.57 5.25
CA LEU A 35 2.03 -0.25 4.86
C LEU A 35 0.94 0.67 4.30
N ILE A 36 0.52 0.38 3.07
CA ILE A 36 -0.41 1.20 2.30
C ILE A 36 -1.61 0.33 1.92
N ARG A 37 -2.75 0.52 2.56
CA ARG A 37 -3.98 -0.25 2.29
C ARG A 37 -4.78 0.39 1.16
N LEU A 38 -5.46 -0.44 0.39
CA LEU A 38 -6.27 0.02 -0.75
C LEU A 38 -7.52 0.79 -0.33
N ASP A 39 -7.94 0.72 0.94
CA ASP A 39 -9.02 1.55 1.52
C ASP A 39 -8.56 2.94 1.98
N GLY A 40 -7.30 3.28 1.70
CA GLY A 40 -6.67 4.54 2.02
C GLY A 40 -6.04 4.60 3.41
N GLU A 41 -6.21 3.60 4.28
CA GLU A 41 -5.48 3.58 5.55
C GLU A 41 -3.98 3.33 5.27
N ALA A 42 -3.10 4.05 5.95
CA ALA A 42 -1.66 3.83 5.85
C ALA A 42 -0.99 4.13 7.18
N TRP A 43 0.12 3.46 7.44
CA TRP A 43 0.97 3.72 8.59
C TRP A 43 2.44 3.49 8.26
N ASP A 44 3.28 4.22 8.99
CA ASP A 44 4.70 3.99 9.19
C ASP A 44 4.93 3.37 10.56
N THR A 45 5.92 2.50 10.66
CA THR A 45 6.18 1.74 11.89
C THR A 45 7.65 1.72 12.30
N HIS A 46 8.57 2.25 11.50
CA HIS A 46 9.99 2.21 11.79
C HIS A 46 10.59 3.59 12.08
N ASP A 47 11.43 3.65 13.11
CA ASP A 47 12.34 4.76 13.33
C ASP A 47 13.23 4.95 12.09
N GLY A 48 13.57 6.18 11.71
CA GLY A 48 14.38 6.40 10.49
C GLY A 48 13.59 6.37 9.18
N VAL A 49 12.25 6.37 9.22
CA VAL A 49 11.39 6.53 8.04
C VAL A 49 10.44 7.70 8.21
N GLU A 50 10.33 8.52 7.17
CA GLU A 50 9.27 9.53 7.06
C GLU A 50 8.29 9.13 5.96
N SER A 51 7.03 8.93 6.32
CA SER A 51 5.97 8.65 5.35
C SER A 51 4.94 9.78 5.27
N LYS A 52 4.43 10.03 4.06
CA LYS A 52 3.28 10.90 3.86
C LYS A 52 2.34 10.31 2.85
N THR A 53 1.14 9.96 3.31
CA THR A 53 0.07 9.42 2.47
C THR A 53 -0.99 10.47 2.19
N PHE A 54 -1.32 10.61 0.90
CA PHE A 54 -2.37 11.47 0.38
C PHE A 54 -3.48 10.58 -0.17
N ILE A 55 -4.71 10.86 0.25
CA ILE A 55 -5.90 10.14 -0.20
C ILE A 55 -6.86 11.17 -0.77
N ASN A 56 -7.19 11.03 -2.05
CA ASN A 56 -8.20 11.84 -2.70
C ASN A 56 -9.37 10.96 -3.14
N LYS A 57 -10.57 11.54 -3.08
CA LYS A 57 -11.77 10.96 -3.68
C LYS A 57 -12.07 11.79 -4.91
N ASP A 58 -12.10 11.18 -6.08
CA ASP A 58 -12.53 11.88 -7.28
C ASP A 58 -14.07 11.87 -7.44
N ASP A 59 -14.55 12.41 -8.53
CA ASP A 59 -15.97 12.51 -8.88
C ASP A 59 -16.62 11.16 -9.23
N THR A 60 -15.82 10.11 -9.44
CA THR A 60 -16.29 8.75 -9.67
C THR A 60 -16.49 7.96 -8.37
N PHE A 61 -16.13 8.51 -7.22
CA PHE A 61 -16.34 7.84 -5.93
C PHE A 61 -17.81 7.81 -5.51
N GLU A 62 -18.47 6.68 -5.75
CA GLU A 62 -19.90 6.45 -5.44
C GLU A 62 -20.19 6.17 -3.96
N GLY A 63 -19.17 6.13 -3.10
CA GLY A 63 -19.30 5.84 -1.68
C GLY A 63 -18.73 4.50 -1.27
N TRP A 64 -18.48 4.36 0.04
CA TRP A 64 -17.76 3.20 0.60
C TRP A 64 -18.51 1.88 0.49
N ASP A 65 -19.85 1.90 0.47
CA ASP A 65 -20.64 0.68 0.31
C ASP A 65 -20.52 0.11 -1.11
N VAL A 66 -20.60 0.98 -2.12
CA VAL A 66 -20.36 0.61 -3.53
C VAL A 66 -18.92 0.14 -3.71
N TRP A 67 -17.96 0.86 -3.11
CA TRP A 67 -16.54 0.50 -3.11
C TRP A 67 -16.31 -0.92 -2.56
N LYS A 68 -16.88 -1.25 -1.40
CA LYS A 68 -16.76 -2.58 -0.77
C LYS A 68 -17.36 -3.66 -1.65
N GLU A 69 -18.54 -3.41 -2.22
CA GLU A 69 -19.23 -4.38 -3.06
C GLU A 69 -18.43 -4.69 -4.33
N ASN A 70 -17.84 -3.68 -4.95
CA ASN A 70 -17.03 -3.92 -6.14
C ASN A 70 -15.69 -4.61 -5.80
N ASN A 71 -15.05 -4.27 -4.69
CA ASN A 71 -13.85 -4.99 -4.24
C ASN A 71 -14.13 -6.47 -3.96
N ARG A 72 -15.30 -6.83 -3.42
CA ARG A 72 -15.71 -8.24 -3.22
C ARG A 72 -15.86 -9.01 -4.53
N LYS A 73 -16.23 -8.34 -5.62
CA LYS A 73 -16.34 -8.96 -6.95
C LYS A 73 -14.98 -9.22 -7.60
N GLY A 74 -13.92 -8.65 -7.03
CA GLY A 74 -12.59 -8.65 -7.60
C GLY A 74 -12.41 -7.50 -8.58
N ILE A 75 -11.21 -6.92 -8.56
CA ILE A 75 -10.83 -5.83 -9.46
C ILE A 75 -9.40 -5.94 -9.93
N ASP A 76 -9.18 -5.38 -11.11
CA ASP A 76 -7.86 -5.06 -11.58
C ASP A 76 -7.42 -3.72 -10.97
N VAL A 77 -6.22 -3.73 -10.39
CA VAL A 77 -5.59 -2.55 -9.78
C VAL A 77 -4.19 -2.39 -10.34
N THR A 78 -3.82 -1.15 -10.66
CA THR A 78 -2.46 -0.80 -11.04
C THR A 78 -1.77 -0.09 -9.90
N VAL A 79 -0.60 -0.61 -9.50
CA VAL A 79 0.27 0.04 -8.51
C VAL A 79 1.52 0.53 -9.21
N THR A 80 1.78 1.82 -9.14
CA THR A 80 2.98 2.45 -9.71
C THR A 80 3.99 2.73 -8.63
N PHE A 81 5.23 2.28 -8.84
CA PHE A 81 6.37 2.55 -7.96
C PHE A 81 7.36 3.47 -8.67
N LYS A 82 7.84 4.49 -7.96
CA LYS A 82 8.94 5.37 -8.43
C LYS A 82 9.94 5.54 -7.30
N ARG A 83 11.20 5.14 -7.52
CA ARG A 83 12.30 5.37 -6.58
C ARG A 83 13.23 6.46 -7.12
N SER A 84 13.57 7.42 -6.27
CA SER A 84 14.60 8.43 -6.52
C SER A 84 15.47 8.51 -5.27
N LYS A 85 16.67 7.93 -5.34
CA LYS A 85 17.57 7.73 -4.19
C LYS A 85 16.85 6.99 -3.05
N ASN A 86 16.69 7.66 -1.91
CA ASN A 86 16.05 7.16 -0.70
C ASN A 86 14.54 7.49 -0.62
N LYS A 87 13.98 8.15 -1.64
CA LYS A 87 12.57 8.49 -1.71
C LYS A 87 11.83 7.54 -2.65
N ILE A 88 10.80 6.89 -2.12
CA ILE A 88 9.92 5.99 -2.84
C ILE A 88 8.54 6.62 -2.90
N THR A 89 7.96 6.68 -4.09
CA THR A 89 6.58 7.11 -4.31
C THR A 89 5.78 5.92 -4.82
N VAL A 90 4.72 5.59 -4.09
CA VAL A 90 3.74 4.57 -4.45
C VAL A 90 2.44 5.27 -4.81
N ILE A 91 1.90 4.97 -5.99
CA ILE A 91 0.63 5.51 -6.45
C ILE A 91 -0.27 4.35 -6.84
N THR A 92 -1.50 4.36 -6.37
CA THR A 92 -2.55 3.41 -6.79
C THR A 92 -3.89 4.12 -6.79
N GLU A 93 -4.80 3.62 -7.60
CA GLU A 93 -6.18 4.08 -7.64
C GLU A 93 -7.12 2.87 -7.66
N ASN A 94 -8.23 2.94 -6.96
CA ASN A 94 -9.29 1.95 -7.04
C ASN A 94 -10.66 2.62 -6.80
N PHE A 95 -11.58 2.48 -7.75
CA PHE A 95 -12.96 3.01 -7.66
C PHE A 95 -13.08 4.42 -7.06
N GLY A 96 -12.40 5.38 -7.69
CA GLY A 96 -12.44 6.78 -7.29
C GLY A 96 -11.68 7.11 -6.01
N ILE A 97 -10.95 6.15 -5.41
CA ILE A 97 -9.98 6.37 -4.34
C ILE A 97 -8.58 6.42 -4.94
N TYR A 98 -8.02 7.62 -5.02
CA TYR A 98 -6.63 7.84 -5.36
C TYR A 98 -5.76 7.85 -4.11
N ILE A 99 -4.70 7.04 -4.10
CA ILE A 99 -3.75 6.91 -3.01
C ILE A 99 -2.35 7.22 -3.54
N LYS A 100 -1.67 8.16 -2.88
CA LYS A 100 -0.25 8.44 -3.11
C LYS A 100 0.48 8.42 -1.79
N SER A 101 1.40 7.49 -1.62
CA SER A 101 2.32 7.46 -0.48
C SER A 101 3.72 7.87 -0.93
N VAL A 102 4.33 8.79 -0.19
CA VAL A 102 5.73 9.18 -0.37
C VAL A 102 6.47 8.77 0.89
N VAL A 103 7.39 7.83 0.74
CA VAL A 103 8.19 7.24 1.81
C VAL A 103 9.64 7.66 1.61
N THR A 104 10.23 8.27 2.62
CA THR A 104 11.64 8.67 2.64
C THR A 104 12.36 7.85 3.69
N ILE A 105 13.27 6.99 3.26
CA ILE A 105 14.09 6.16 4.15
C ILE A 105 15.33 6.98 4.52
N ILE A 106 15.51 7.28 5.80
CA ILE A 106 16.64 8.07 6.31
C ILE A 106 17.85 7.16 6.55
N ASP A 107 17.59 5.92 6.94
CA ASP A 107 18.62 4.92 7.19
C ASP A 107 19.31 4.46 5.89
N ASP A 108 20.56 4.03 6.01
CA ASP A 108 21.32 3.46 4.92
C ASP A 108 20.91 2.00 4.67
N VAL A 109 19.69 1.84 4.12
CA VAL A 109 19.18 0.53 3.71
C VAL A 109 19.44 0.35 2.21
N PRO A 110 20.25 -0.65 1.82
CA PRO A 110 20.63 -0.82 0.42
C PRO A 110 19.44 -1.22 -0.46
N ASP A 111 18.65 -2.19 0.03
CA ASP A 111 17.56 -2.81 -0.70
C ASP A 111 16.20 -2.49 -0.10
N VAL A 112 15.19 -2.38 -0.97
CA VAL A 112 13.80 -2.22 -0.56
C VAL A 112 12.97 -3.19 -1.37
N TYR A 113 12.25 -4.04 -0.65
CA TYR A 113 11.34 -5.02 -1.20
C TYR A 113 9.90 -4.51 -1.13
N VAL A 114 9.08 -5.08 -2.00
CA VAL A 114 7.65 -4.79 -2.05
C VAL A 114 6.90 -6.11 -1.97
N ALA A 115 5.95 -6.20 -1.06
CA ALA A 115 4.96 -7.26 -1.04
C ALA A 115 3.58 -6.71 -1.39
N LEU A 116 2.86 -7.45 -2.23
CA LEU A 116 1.42 -7.30 -2.39
C LEU A 116 0.77 -8.43 -1.58
N THR A 117 0.09 -8.06 -0.50
CA THR A 117 -0.49 -9.04 0.43
C THR A 117 -1.76 -8.46 1.07
N GLY A 118 -2.38 -9.15 2.01
CA GLY A 118 -3.62 -8.72 2.64
C GLY A 118 -4.21 -9.80 3.54
N ASP A 119 -5.11 -9.40 4.44
CA ASP A 119 -5.87 -10.36 5.23
C ASP A 119 -7.11 -10.82 4.46
N GLN A 120 -7.37 -12.13 4.44
CA GLN A 120 -8.52 -12.76 3.76
C GLN A 120 -8.81 -12.25 2.33
N VAL A 121 -7.76 -11.97 1.55
CA VAL A 121 -7.89 -11.53 0.15
C VAL A 121 -7.14 -12.45 -0.80
N ALA A 122 -7.62 -12.55 -2.03
CA ALA A 122 -6.92 -13.21 -3.12
C ALA A 122 -6.29 -12.17 -4.04
N ILE A 123 -4.97 -12.26 -4.22
CA ILE A 123 -4.21 -11.45 -5.19
C ILE A 123 -3.74 -12.41 -6.27
N SER A 124 -4.04 -12.09 -7.53
CA SER A 124 -3.78 -13.00 -8.65
C SER A 124 -3.43 -12.21 -9.92
N ASN A 125 -2.97 -12.93 -10.95
CA ASN A 125 -2.64 -12.35 -12.26
C ASN A 125 -1.67 -11.15 -12.18
N ILE A 126 -0.67 -11.25 -11.30
CA ILE A 126 0.32 -10.19 -11.08
C ILE A 126 1.18 -10.05 -12.34
N ARG A 127 1.24 -8.83 -12.87
CA ARG A 127 2.04 -8.48 -14.05
C ARG A 127 2.92 -7.29 -13.71
N ILE A 128 4.21 -7.44 -13.95
CA ILE A 128 5.18 -6.35 -13.80
C ILE A 128 5.39 -5.76 -15.19
N VAL A 129 5.20 -4.44 -15.29
CA VAL A 129 5.37 -3.67 -16.53
C VAL A 129 6.36 -2.54 -16.26
N GLU A 130 7.26 -2.29 -17.21
CA GLU A 130 8.30 -1.23 -17.14
C GLU A 130 7.86 0.06 -17.85
#